data_AF-A0A1B6G679-F1
#
_entry.id   AF-A0A1B6G679-F1
#
_cell.length_a   1.000
_cell.length_b   1.000
_cell.length_c   1.000
_cell.angle_alpha   90.00
_cell.angle_beta   90.00
_cell.angle_gamma   90.00
#
_symmetry.space_group_name_H-M   'P 1'
#
loop_
_entity.id
_entity.type
_entity.pdbx_description
1 polymer ?
#
loop_
_entity_poly.entity_id
_entity_poly.type
_entity_poly.pdbx_seq_one_letter_code
_entity_poly.pdbx_strand_id
1 'polypeptide(L)'
;MGSKVEYVDSSHMYATNYVRNSKAIGVLWGIFTICYAIIAVVAFVTPEWMGDTMGSENPARFGLWSSCYFGNAVGVVEDCQGRLDDLSSIPSLPGKIATILAALSVLVALITIVAMLLFFFIASTKVFHLCGWMQVLSAVCMLGAAAVFPLSWSSPDVLRTCGQT
;
A
#
# COMPACT_ATOMS: atom_id res chain seq x y z
N MET A 1 31.58 18.54 -45.44
CA MET A 1 30.52 17.67 -45.99
C MET A 1 30.42 16.41 -45.13
N GLY A 2 30.11 16.57 -43.83
CA GLY A 2 29.96 15.48 -42.85
C GLY A 2 28.54 15.38 -42.28
N SER A 3 27.57 16.14 -42.80
CA SER A 3 26.39 16.52 -42.00
C SER A 3 25.27 15.48 -41.88
N LYS A 4 25.19 14.46 -42.76
CA LYS A 4 24.06 13.52 -42.76
C LYS A 4 24.44 12.14 -42.22
N VAL A 5 25.61 11.62 -42.58
CA VAL A 5 26.07 10.31 -42.10
C VAL A 5 26.43 10.37 -40.61
N GLU A 6 27.12 11.43 -40.18
CA GLU A 6 27.50 11.66 -38.77
C GLU A 6 26.27 11.91 -37.86
N TYR A 7 25.25 12.60 -38.38
CA TYR A 7 23.99 12.81 -37.65
C TYR A 7 23.19 11.51 -37.48
N VAL A 8 23.14 10.67 -38.51
CA VAL A 8 22.46 9.36 -38.43
C VAL A 8 23.21 8.47 -37.43
N ASP A 9 24.54 8.41 -37.48
CA ASP A 9 25.34 7.56 -36.60
C ASP A 9 25.21 7.98 -35.12
N SER A 10 25.27 9.30 -34.85
CA SER A 10 25.01 9.83 -33.52
C SER A 10 23.58 9.51 -33.03
N SER A 11 22.55 9.69 -33.87
CA SER A 11 21.16 9.36 -33.52
C SER A 11 20.96 7.87 -33.18
N HIS A 12 21.61 6.96 -33.91
CA HIS A 12 21.58 5.53 -33.64
C HIS A 12 22.30 5.16 -32.34
N MET A 13 23.42 5.81 -32.04
CA MET A 13 24.15 5.63 -30.78
C MET A 13 23.30 6.10 -29.58
N TYR A 14 22.65 7.26 -29.67
CA TYR A 14 21.74 7.76 -28.62
C TYR A 14 20.53 6.82 -28.44
N ALA A 15 19.92 6.35 -29.52
CA ALA A 15 18.79 5.42 -29.45
C ALA A 15 19.17 4.10 -28.76
N THR A 16 20.33 3.55 -29.07
CA THR A 16 20.82 2.29 -28.47
C THR A 16 21.10 2.45 -26.97
N ASN A 17 21.75 3.55 -26.58
CA ASN A 17 21.98 3.88 -25.17
C ASN A 17 20.66 4.09 -24.41
N TYR A 18 19.68 4.75 -25.03
CA TYR A 18 18.35 4.98 -24.45
C TYR A 18 17.56 3.67 -24.26
N VAL A 19 17.62 2.74 -25.22
CA VAL A 19 16.97 1.42 -25.11
C VAL A 19 17.59 0.59 -24.00
N ARG A 20 18.92 0.63 -23.83
CA ARG A 20 19.60 -0.08 -22.73
C ARG A 20 19.23 0.52 -21.36
N ASN A 21 19.23 1.86 -21.25
CA ASN A 21 18.90 2.55 -20.01
C ASN A 21 17.41 2.37 -19.64
N SER A 22 16.50 2.38 -20.61
CA SER A 22 15.06 2.17 -20.34
C SER A 22 14.73 0.76 -19.84
N LYS A 23 15.46 -0.27 -20.29
CA LYS A 23 15.35 -1.63 -19.72
C LYS A 23 15.80 -1.67 -18.26
N ALA A 24 16.91 -1.02 -17.92
CA ALA A 24 17.39 -0.94 -16.55
C ALA A 24 16.39 -0.21 -15.63
N ILE A 25 15.81 0.90 -16.11
CA ILE A 25 14.75 1.63 -15.40
C ILE A 25 13.52 0.73 -15.19
N GLY A 26 13.12 -0.06 -16.18
CA GLY A 26 12.02 -1.01 -16.06
C GLY A 26 12.24 -2.06 -14.96
N VAL A 27 13.44 -2.64 -14.88
CA VAL A 27 13.80 -3.60 -13.82
C VAL A 27 13.78 -2.94 -12.45
N LEU A 28 14.40 -1.77 -12.31
CA LEU A 28 14.43 -1.01 -11.06
C LEU A 28 13.00 -0.67 -10.60
N TRP A 29 12.13 -0.28 -11.54
CA TRP A 29 10.74 0.01 -11.25
C TRP A 29 9.98 -1.22 -10.76
N GLY A 30 10.21 -2.39 -11.37
CA GLY A 30 9.65 -3.66 -10.90
C GLY A 30 10.05 -3.98 -9.47
N ILE A 31 11.34 -3.81 -9.12
CA ILE A 31 11.84 -4.03 -7.75
C ILE A 31 11.11 -3.11 -6.76
N PHE A 32 11.05 -1.81 -7.03
CA PHE A 32 10.35 -0.88 -6.15
C PHE A 32 8.86 -1.16 -6.02
N THR A 33 8.22 -1.62 -7.08
CA THR A 33 6.80 -1.99 -7.08
C THR A 33 6.54 -3.19 -6.17
N ILE A 34 7.41 -4.20 -6.23
CA ILE A 34 7.33 -5.37 -5.35
C ILE A 34 7.54 -4.97 -3.89
N CYS A 35 8.58 -4.17 -3.61
CA CYS A 35 8.84 -3.67 -2.26
C CYS A 35 7.64 -2.88 -1.71
N TYR A 36 7.08 -1.98 -2.52
CA TYR A 36 5.89 -1.21 -2.15
C TYR A 36 4.68 -2.12 -1.86
N ALA A 37 4.42 -3.13 -2.71
CA ALA A 37 3.31 -4.06 -2.49
C ALA A 37 3.48 -4.86 -1.18
N ILE A 38 4.69 -5.30 -0.86
CA ILE A 38 4.97 -5.99 0.41
C ILE A 38 4.65 -5.06 1.59
N ILE A 39 5.16 -3.82 1.57
CA ILE A 39 4.89 -2.84 2.62
C ILE A 39 3.38 -2.57 2.74
N ALA A 40 2.68 -2.43 1.62
CA ALA A 40 1.25 -2.20 1.60
C ALA A 40 0.45 -3.38 2.19
N VAL A 41 0.82 -4.62 1.85
CA VAL A 41 0.20 -5.83 2.43
C VAL A 41 0.46 -5.90 3.93
N VAL A 42 1.71 -5.68 4.37
CA VAL A 42 2.06 -5.69 5.79
C VAL A 42 1.27 -4.60 6.53
N ALA A 43 1.25 -3.37 6.02
CA ALA A 43 0.47 -2.29 6.61
C ALA A 43 -1.02 -2.63 6.68
N PHE A 44 -1.58 -3.31 5.68
CA PHE A 44 -2.98 -3.70 5.69
C PHE A 44 -3.31 -4.81 6.70
N VAL A 45 -2.43 -5.79 6.89
CA VAL A 45 -2.66 -6.95 7.77
C VAL A 45 -2.31 -6.65 9.23
N THR A 46 -1.28 -5.84 9.48
CA THR A 46 -0.76 -5.63 10.83
C THR A 46 -1.68 -4.74 11.68
N PRO A 47 -2.07 -5.17 12.90
CA PRO A 47 -2.93 -4.39 13.80
C PRO A 47 -2.18 -3.32 14.61
N GLU A 48 -1.18 -2.67 14.02
CA GLU A 48 -0.28 -1.74 14.72
C GLU A 48 -0.40 -0.29 14.21
N TRP A 49 -1.59 0.07 13.74
CA TRP A 49 -1.85 1.45 13.30
C TRP A 49 -2.05 2.40 14.47
N MET A 50 -2.60 1.87 15.55
CA MET A 50 -2.68 2.51 16.85
C MET A 50 -2.54 1.44 17.92
N GLY A 51 -1.90 1.77 19.03
CA GLY A 51 -1.91 0.90 20.20
C GLY A 51 -1.52 1.66 21.44
N ASP A 52 -2.04 1.23 22.58
CA ASP A 52 -1.60 1.71 23.89
C ASP A 52 -0.73 0.66 24.58
N THR A 53 0.17 1.14 25.44
CA THR A 53 1.18 0.34 26.14
C THR A 53 0.62 -0.33 27.39
N MET A 54 1.37 -1.28 27.93
CA MET A 54 1.03 -2.10 29.11
C MET A 54 0.76 -1.31 30.41
N GLY A 55 0.91 0.02 30.41
CA GLY A 55 0.59 0.90 31.53
C GLY A 55 -0.84 1.43 31.54
N SER A 56 -1.62 1.21 30.47
CA SER A 56 -3.02 1.63 30.38
C SER A 56 -3.96 0.64 31.09
N GLU A 57 -5.12 1.13 31.57
CA GLU A 57 -6.10 0.28 32.26
C GLU A 57 -6.76 -0.75 31.33
N ASN A 58 -6.79 -0.47 30.02
CA ASN A 58 -7.37 -1.33 28.97
C ASN A 58 -6.45 -1.38 27.74
N PRO A 59 -5.32 -2.11 27.79
CA PRO A 59 -4.36 -2.18 26.68
C PRO A 59 -4.97 -2.82 25.43
N ALA A 60 -4.85 -2.14 24.28
CA ALA A 60 -5.33 -2.63 23.00
C ALA A 60 -4.46 -2.15 21.83
N ARG A 61 -4.52 -2.90 20.73
CA ARG A 61 -3.90 -2.61 19.44
C ARG A 61 -4.97 -2.61 18.35
N PHE A 62 -5.03 -1.52 17.60
CA PHE A 62 -6.00 -1.30 16.54
C PHE A 62 -5.29 -1.29 15.18
N GLY A 63 -5.73 -2.18 14.29
CA GLY A 63 -5.47 -2.13 12.86
C GLY A 63 -6.58 -1.44 12.09
N LEU A 64 -6.58 -1.59 10.77
CA LEU A 64 -7.66 -1.06 9.93
C LEU A 64 -8.97 -1.82 10.14
N TRP A 65 -8.89 -3.15 10.19
CA TRP A 65 -10.04 -4.04 10.23
C TRP A 65 -10.06 -4.99 11.43
N SER A 66 -8.93 -5.13 12.13
CA SER A 66 -8.80 -5.96 13.33
C SER A 66 -8.43 -5.14 14.55
N SER A 67 -8.91 -5.53 15.72
CA SER A 67 -8.61 -4.91 17.02
C SER A 67 -8.27 -6.02 18.01
N CYS A 68 -7.12 -5.93 18.66
CA CYS A 68 -6.62 -6.93 19.60
C CYS A 68 -6.56 -6.32 21.01
N TYR A 69 -7.26 -6.95 21.95
CA TYR A 69 -7.31 -6.55 23.35
C TYR A 69 -6.42 -7.46 24.20
N PHE A 70 -5.69 -6.87 25.16
CA PHE A 70 -4.87 -7.63 26.09
C PHE A 70 -5.59 -7.71 27.45
N GLY A 71 -5.69 -8.91 28.02
CA GLY A 71 -6.25 -9.08 29.36
C GLY A 71 -5.31 -8.58 30.44
N ASN A 72 -5.87 -8.02 31.52
CA ASN A 72 -5.11 -7.44 32.65
C ASN A 72 -4.40 -8.47 33.55
N ALA A 73 -4.41 -9.76 33.19
CA ALA A 73 -3.80 -10.83 33.97
C ALA A 73 -2.71 -11.55 33.16
N VAL A 74 -1.57 -11.80 33.82
CA VAL A 74 -0.41 -12.49 33.26
C VAL A 74 -0.83 -13.88 32.77
N GLY A 75 -0.82 -14.10 31.44
CA GLY A 75 -1.17 -15.37 30.81
C GLY A 75 -2.54 -15.41 30.11
N VAL A 76 -3.29 -14.30 30.06
CA VAL A 76 -4.51 -14.22 29.25
C VAL A 76 -4.15 -14.06 27.77
N VAL A 77 -4.75 -14.92 26.94
CA VAL A 77 -4.61 -14.95 25.48
C VAL A 77 -5.09 -13.62 24.89
N GLU A 78 -4.33 -13.07 23.93
CA GLU A 78 -4.75 -11.91 23.14
C GLU A 78 -6.10 -12.21 22.45
N ASP A 79 -7.12 -11.37 22.68
CA ASP A 79 -8.41 -11.49 22.01
C ASP A 79 -8.43 -10.53 20.82
N CYS A 80 -8.18 -11.07 19.62
CA CYS A 80 -8.23 -10.33 18.37
C CYS A 80 -9.58 -10.49 17.70
N GLN A 81 -10.30 -9.37 17.60
CA GLN A 81 -11.60 -9.26 16.95
C GLN A 81 -11.47 -8.58 15.58
N GLY A 82 -12.42 -8.86 14.70
CA GLY A 82 -12.49 -8.28 13.35
C GLY A 82 -12.27 -9.32 12.26
N ARG A 83 -13.15 -9.29 11.24
CA ARG A 83 -13.07 -10.16 10.08
C ARG A 83 -13.21 -9.32 8.82
N LEU A 84 -12.33 -9.54 7.84
CA LEU A 84 -12.44 -8.87 6.53
C LEU A 84 -13.75 -9.20 5.81
N ASP A 85 -14.31 -10.39 6.04
CA ASP A 85 -15.59 -10.81 5.47
C ASP A 85 -16.79 -10.06 6.08
N ASP A 86 -16.62 -9.47 7.26
CA ASP A 86 -17.67 -8.79 8.00
C ASP A 86 -17.30 -7.33 8.28
N LEU A 87 -17.43 -6.49 7.25
CA LEU A 87 -17.25 -5.03 7.35
C LEU A 87 -18.22 -4.36 8.33
N SER A 88 -19.23 -5.07 8.83
CA SER A 88 -20.11 -4.56 9.89
C SER A 88 -19.44 -4.59 11.26
N SER A 89 -18.43 -5.44 11.47
CA SER A 89 -17.66 -5.53 12.71
C SER A 89 -16.79 -4.31 12.99
N ILE A 90 -16.55 -3.45 11.99
CA ILE A 90 -15.81 -2.20 12.15
C ILE A 90 -16.80 -1.13 12.67
N PRO A 91 -16.62 -0.60 13.88
CA PRO A 91 -17.64 0.24 14.53
C PRO A 91 -17.75 1.65 13.90
N SER A 92 -16.68 2.15 13.28
CA SER A 92 -16.62 3.52 12.76
C SER A 92 -16.71 3.58 11.23
N LEU A 93 -17.54 4.49 10.71
CA LEU A 93 -17.64 4.74 9.27
C LEU A 93 -16.29 5.16 8.65
N PRO A 94 -15.48 6.05 9.27
CA PRO A 94 -14.16 6.36 8.76
C PRO A 94 -13.22 5.15 8.75
N GLY A 95 -13.28 4.27 9.76
CA GLY A 95 -12.48 3.03 9.78
C GLY A 95 -12.83 2.08 8.63
N LYS A 96 -14.13 1.97 8.29
CA LYS A 96 -14.59 1.20 7.11
C LYS A 96 -14.02 1.78 5.81
N ILE A 97 -14.12 3.10 5.64
CA ILE A 97 -13.60 3.78 4.44
C ILE A 97 -12.09 3.60 4.34
N ALA A 98 -11.35 3.77 5.44
CA ALA A 98 -9.90 3.56 5.47
C ALA A 98 -9.53 2.11 5.08
N THR A 99 -10.25 1.13 5.62
CA THR A 99 -10.08 -0.30 5.28
C THR A 99 -10.29 -0.56 3.80
N ILE A 100 -11.38 -0.06 3.22
CA ILE A 100 -11.69 -0.25 1.79
C ILE A 100 -10.63 0.41 0.92
N LEU A 101 -10.19 1.62 1.26
CA LEU A 101 -9.15 2.34 0.53
C LEU A 101 -7.80 1.59 0.58
N ALA A 102 -7.40 1.07 1.74
CA ALA A 102 -6.17 0.30 1.86
C ALA A 102 -6.28 -1.08 1.19
N ALA A 103 -7.44 -1.74 1.26
CA ALA A 103 -7.66 -2.99 0.53
C ALA A 103 -7.56 -2.77 -0.99
N LEU A 104 -8.15 -1.68 -1.49
CA LEU A 104 -8.08 -1.29 -2.89
C LEU A 104 -6.64 -0.96 -3.31
N SER A 105 -5.87 -0.25 -2.48
CA SER A 105 -4.46 0.04 -2.80
C SER A 105 -3.64 -1.25 -2.91
N VAL A 106 -3.76 -2.16 -1.95
CA VAL A 106 -3.10 -3.47 -1.99
C VAL A 106 -3.48 -4.25 -3.24
N LEU A 107 -4.77 -4.34 -3.55
CA LEU A 107 -5.26 -5.04 -4.74
C LEU A 107 -4.66 -4.44 -6.02
N VAL A 108 -4.70 -3.12 -6.19
CA VAL A 108 -4.15 -2.44 -7.37
C VAL A 108 -2.64 -2.63 -7.46
N ALA A 109 -1.90 -2.60 -6.34
CA ALA A 109 -0.47 -2.87 -6.30
C ALA A 109 -0.15 -4.30 -6.78
N LEU A 110 -0.89 -5.30 -6.32
CA LEU A 110 -0.73 -6.70 -6.74
C LEU A 110 -1.05 -6.89 -8.22
N ILE A 111 -2.16 -6.30 -8.71
CA ILE A 111 -2.50 -6.33 -10.14
C ILE A 111 -1.40 -5.64 -10.96
N THR A 112 -0.78 -4.57 -10.44
CA THR A 112 0.33 -3.88 -11.13
C THR A 112 1.52 -4.81 -11.32
N ILE A 113 1.88 -5.61 -10.31
CA ILE A 113 2.96 -6.60 -10.42
C ILE A 113 2.66 -7.61 -11.53
N VAL A 114 1.42 -8.11 -11.58
CA VAL A 114 0.99 -9.04 -12.64
C VAL A 114 1.02 -8.35 -14.00
N ALA A 115 0.56 -7.10 -14.09
CA ALA A 115 0.56 -6.30 -15.31
C ALA A 115 1.99 -6.02 -15.82
N MET A 116 2.99 -5.96 -14.94
CA MET A 116 4.40 -5.87 -15.35
C MET A 116 4.87 -7.14 -16.09
N LEU A 117 4.28 -8.31 -15.87
CA LEU A 117 4.61 -9.50 -16.68
C LEU A 117 4.21 -9.31 -18.16
N LEU A 118 3.32 -8.37 -18.48
CA LEU A 118 2.97 -8.04 -19.87
C LEU A 118 4.11 -7.36 -20.63
N PHE A 119 5.20 -6.95 -19.96
CA PHE A 119 6.42 -6.48 -20.63
C PHE A 119 7.01 -7.52 -21.60
N PHE A 120 6.69 -8.81 -21.45
CA PHE A 120 7.13 -9.86 -22.36
C PHE A 120 6.29 -9.94 -23.65
N PHE A 121 5.05 -9.46 -23.64
CA PHE A 121 4.09 -9.68 -24.73
C PHE A 121 3.65 -8.40 -25.45
N ILE A 122 3.69 -7.24 -24.77
CA ILE A 122 3.14 -5.98 -25.27
C ILE A 122 4.26 -4.93 -25.37
N ALA A 123 4.08 -3.94 -26.25
CA ALA A 123 4.97 -2.79 -26.35
C ALA A 123 5.21 -2.13 -24.97
N SER A 124 6.47 -2.01 -24.58
CA SER A 124 6.89 -1.52 -23.26
C SER A 124 6.27 -0.18 -22.90
N THR A 125 6.13 0.75 -23.86
CA THR A 125 5.50 2.06 -23.65
C THR A 125 4.06 1.95 -23.11
N LYS A 126 3.27 0.99 -23.58
CA LYS A 126 1.88 0.81 -23.13
C LYS A 126 1.84 0.25 -21.71
N VAL A 127 2.70 -0.71 -21.41
CA VAL A 127 2.82 -1.31 -20.08
C VAL A 127 3.30 -0.26 -19.07
N PHE A 128 4.28 0.59 -19.44
CA PHE A 128 4.72 1.72 -18.60
C PHE A 128 3.58 2.68 -18.25
N HIS A 129 2.77 3.10 -19.22
CA HIS A 129 1.66 4.00 -18.93
C HIS A 129 0.57 3.34 -18.07
N LEU A 130 0.20 2.09 -18.36
CA LEU A 130 -0.81 1.36 -17.61
C LEU A 130 -0.38 1.16 -16.15
N CYS A 131 0.81 0.58 -15.94
CA CYS A 131 1.34 0.34 -14.59
C CYS A 131 1.57 1.66 -13.85
N GLY A 132 1.94 2.75 -14.53
CA GLY A 132 2.11 4.07 -13.94
C GLY A 132 0.80 4.60 -13.34
N TRP A 133 -0.30 4.54 -14.11
CA TRP A 133 -1.61 4.95 -13.63
C TRP A 133 -2.12 4.08 -12.48
N MET A 134 -1.90 2.77 -12.54
CA MET A 134 -2.27 1.87 -11.46
C MET A 134 -1.49 2.17 -10.18
N GLN A 135 -0.20 2.47 -10.26
CA GLN A 135 0.58 2.85 -9.07
C GLN A 135 0.14 4.17 -8.48
N VAL A 136 -0.18 5.17 -9.32
CA VAL A 136 -0.73 6.44 -8.84
C VAL A 136 -2.05 6.20 -8.11
N LEU A 137 -2.95 5.39 -8.67
CA LEU A 137 -4.21 5.02 -8.02
C LEU A 137 -3.95 4.33 -6.67
N SER A 138 -3.06 3.33 -6.63
CA SER A 138 -2.68 2.64 -5.40
C SER A 138 -2.14 3.59 -4.33
N ALA A 139 -1.24 4.50 -4.72
CA ALA A 139 -0.64 5.47 -3.81
C ALA A 139 -1.69 6.44 -3.24
N VAL A 140 -2.57 6.96 -4.09
CA VAL A 140 -3.67 7.85 -3.67
C VAL A 140 -4.62 7.14 -2.71
N CYS A 141 -4.98 5.88 -2.98
CA CYS A 141 -5.82 5.09 -2.10
C CYS A 141 -5.14 4.84 -0.74
N MET A 142 -3.85 4.49 -0.71
CA MET A 142 -3.12 4.27 0.53
C MET A 142 -2.97 5.57 1.36
N LEU A 143 -2.67 6.69 0.71
CA LEU A 143 -2.62 8.00 1.37
C LEU A 143 -4.00 8.39 1.91
N GLY A 144 -5.07 8.12 1.15
CA GLY A 144 -6.44 8.32 1.59
C GLY A 144 -6.78 7.48 2.83
N ALA A 145 -6.38 6.21 2.87
CA ALA A 145 -6.55 5.37 4.05
C ALA A 145 -5.83 5.95 5.28
N ALA A 146 -4.58 6.37 5.11
CA ALA A 146 -3.79 6.99 6.18
C ALA A 146 -4.36 8.33 6.67
N ALA A 147 -4.96 9.13 5.78
CA ALA A 147 -5.59 10.39 6.14
C ALA A 147 -6.97 10.21 6.82
N VAL A 148 -7.73 9.17 6.42
CA VAL A 148 -9.06 8.89 6.97
C VAL A 148 -8.97 8.15 8.30
N PHE A 149 -7.95 7.31 8.52
CA PHE A 149 -7.81 6.52 9.73
C PHE A 149 -7.86 7.35 11.04
N PRO A 150 -7.20 8.52 11.16
CA PRO A 150 -7.32 9.38 12.34
C PRO A 150 -8.74 9.83 12.68
N LEU A 151 -9.63 9.92 11.70
CA LEU A 151 -11.02 10.31 11.93
C LEU A 151 -11.79 9.22 12.71
N SER A 152 -11.32 7.97 12.69
CA SER A 152 -11.91 6.86 13.44
C SER A 152 -11.63 6.91 14.95
N TRP A 153 -10.71 7.76 15.39
CA TRP A 153 -10.26 7.80 16.79
C TRP A 153 -11.33 8.34 17.76
N SER A 154 -12.36 8.98 17.22
CA SER A 154 -13.54 9.43 17.97
C SER A 154 -14.53 8.29 18.29
N SER A 155 -14.23 7.05 17.91
CA SER A 155 -15.09 5.90 18.21
C SER A 155 -15.03 5.49 19.69
N PRO A 156 -16.13 4.96 20.25
CA PRO A 156 -16.20 4.58 21.66
C PRO A 156 -15.12 3.57 22.08
N ASP A 157 -14.77 2.65 21.17
CA ASP A 157 -13.77 1.60 21.43
C ASP A 157 -12.37 2.17 21.57
N VAL A 158 -12.01 3.16 20.74
CA VAL A 158 -10.72 3.86 20.83
C VAL A 158 -10.67 4.74 22.07
N LEU A 159 -11.75 5.47 22.37
CA LEU A 159 -11.86 6.31 23.57
C LEU A 159 -11.74 5.51 24.88
N ARG A 160 -12.19 4.25 24.89
CA ARG A 160 -12.05 3.34 26.04
C ARG A 160 -10.59 2.96 26.31
N THR A 161 -9.80 2.78 25.25
CA THR A 161 -8.37 2.41 25.36
C THR A 161 -7.52 3.65 25.63
N CYS A 162 -7.65 4.69 24.81
CA CYS A 162 -6.74 5.84 24.81
C CYS A 162 -7.21 7.01 25.69
N GLY A 163 -8.40 6.93 26.29
CA GLY A 163 -9.01 8.00 27.07
C GLY A 163 -9.72 9.05 26.22
N GLN A 164 -10.51 9.92 26.87
CA GLN A 164 -11.10 11.07 26.20
C GLN A 164 -10.04 12.14 25.99
N THR A 165 -9.86 12.57 24.74
CA THR A 165 -9.06 13.74 24.36
C THR A 165 -9.69 15.03 24.83
#